data_AF-A0A3N4VKD2-F1
#
_entry.id   AF-A0A3N4VKD2-F1
#
_cell.length_a   1.000
_cell.length_b   1.000
_cell.length_c   1.000
_cell.angle_alpha   90.00
_cell.angle_beta   90.00
_cell.angle_gamma   90.00
#
_symmetry.space_group_name_H-M   'P 1'
#
loop_
_entity.id
_entity.type
_entity.pdbx_description
1 polymer ?
#
loop_
_entity_poly.entity_id
_entity_poly.type
_entity_poly.pdbx_seq_one_letter_code
_entity_poly.pdbx_strand_id
1 'polypeptide(L)'
;MPPNPPNSFTFETEDHMYAVLMGKLNARRKNLTQDGDKGFTLIELLVVVIIIGILAAIAIPVYLGVQNSSKDAGVKSDLGNAKTALTAYQTDNAGFPTMAAGDALTASTLNNRDYGLTLASAGTINTNTALTASSAAFCLYAAAKSDPNKFYWVTETNGVSSAALPKGDAKFCK
;
A
#
# COMPACT_ATOMS: atom_id res chain seq x y z
N MET A 1 -95.55 52.47 -14.09
CA MET A 1 -95.18 51.25 -14.83
C MET A 1 -93.72 50.96 -14.55
N PRO A 2 -93.38 49.99 -13.68
CA PRO A 2 -91.98 49.62 -13.48
C PRO A 2 -91.53 48.62 -14.56
N PRO A 3 -90.44 48.86 -15.30
CA PRO A 3 -89.83 47.85 -16.17
C PRO A 3 -88.82 46.97 -15.42
N ASN A 4 -89.09 45.66 -15.48
CA ASN A 4 -88.28 44.43 -15.47
C ASN A 4 -86.90 44.38 -14.78
N PRO A 5 -86.62 43.37 -13.91
CA PRO A 5 -85.28 43.10 -13.37
C PRO A 5 -84.34 42.41 -14.39
N PRO A 6 -83.02 42.59 -14.25
CA PRO A 6 -82.04 41.88 -15.08
C PRO A 6 -81.77 40.47 -14.55
N ASN A 7 -81.82 39.47 -15.43
CA ASN A 7 -81.39 38.10 -15.17
C ASN A 7 -80.22 37.74 -16.09
N SER A 8 -79.00 38.08 -15.67
CA SER A 8 -77.77 37.50 -16.23
C SER A 8 -77.43 36.23 -15.45
N PHE A 9 -77.76 35.10 -16.04
CA PHE A 9 -77.16 33.80 -15.76
C PHE A 9 -75.62 33.93 -15.88
N THR A 10 -74.91 34.01 -14.76
CA THR A 10 -73.44 33.89 -14.75
C THR A 10 -72.96 33.12 -13.52
N PHE A 11 -72.68 31.84 -13.74
CA PHE A 11 -71.41 31.19 -13.37
C PHE A 11 -71.06 31.03 -11.88
N GLU A 12 -71.47 29.90 -11.29
CA GLU A 12 -71.28 29.63 -9.85
C GLU A 12 -70.41 28.38 -9.56
N THR A 13 -69.57 27.91 -10.49
CA THR A 13 -68.80 26.65 -10.31
C THR A 13 -67.28 26.75 -10.44
N GLU A 14 -66.70 27.90 -10.77
CA GLU A 14 -65.23 28.00 -10.91
C GLU A 14 -64.51 28.44 -9.63
N ASP A 15 -65.12 29.29 -8.80
CA ASP A 15 -64.45 29.79 -7.59
C ASP A 15 -64.20 28.70 -6.54
N HIS A 16 -65.13 27.74 -6.39
CA HIS A 16 -65.01 26.64 -5.44
C HIS A 16 -63.95 25.61 -5.85
N MET A 17 -63.82 25.33 -7.15
CA MET A 17 -62.83 24.38 -7.64
C MET A 17 -61.41 24.96 -7.54
N TYR A 18 -61.24 26.25 -7.83
CA TYR A 18 -59.98 26.95 -7.59
C TYR A 18 -59.61 26.99 -6.10
N ALA A 19 -60.55 27.27 -5.19
CA ALA A 19 -60.30 27.27 -3.76
C ALA A 19 -59.88 25.88 -3.23
N VAL A 20 -60.53 24.81 -3.69
CA VAL A 20 -60.19 23.43 -3.29
C VAL A 20 -58.86 22.97 -3.91
N LEU A 21 -58.58 23.31 -5.16
CA LEU A 21 -57.32 22.98 -5.83
C LEU A 21 -56.15 23.72 -5.16
N MET A 22 -56.31 25.01 -4.86
CA MET A 22 -55.30 25.83 -4.20
C MET A 22 -55.09 25.42 -2.73
N GLY A 23 -56.15 25.03 -2.01
CA GLY A 23 -56.05 24.47 -0.66
C GLY A 23 -55.27 23.14 -0.60
N LYS A 24 -55.49 22.26 -1.59
CA LYS A 24 -54.78 20.96 -1.69
C LYS A 24 -53.31 21.11 -2.11
N LEU A 25 -52.97 22.15 -2.87
CA LEU A 25 -51.58 22.47 -3.24
C LEU A 25 -50.80 23.07 -2.07
N ASN A 26 -51.43 23.94 -1.26
CA ASN A 26 -50.79 24.52 -0.08
C ASN A 26 -50.52 23.50 1.04
N ALA A 27 -51.42 22.52 1.24
CA ALA A 27 -51.20 21.42 2.19
C ALA A 27 -50.06 20.48 1.76
N ARG A 28 -49.91 20.21 0.45
CA ARG A 28 -48.76 19.44 -0.07
C ARG A 28 -47.44 20.21 0.03
N ARG A 29 -47.44 21.53 -0.17
CA ARG A 29 -46.25 22.39 0.00
C ARG A 29 -45.72 22.36 1.44
N LYS A 30 -46.61 22.30 2.43
CA LYS A 30 -46.25 22.30 3.86
C LYS A 30 -45.55 21.02 4.31
N ASN A 31 -45.83 19.88 3.67
CA ASN A 31 -45.17 18.60 3.96
C ASN A 31 -43.80 18.45 3.27
N LEU A 32 -43.58 19.09 2.11
CA LEU A 32 -42.29 19.05 1.39
C LEU A 32 -41.17 19.83 2.10
N THR A 33 -41.51 20.77 2.98
CA THR A 33 -40.55 21.53 3.79
C THR A 33 -40.35 20.96 5.20
N GLN A 34 -41.01 19.85 5.54
CA GLN A 34 -41.03 19.28 6.89
C GLN A 34 -40.20 18.00 7.05
N ASP A 35 -39.69 17.44 5.95
CA ASP A 35 -38.57 16.52 5.98
C ASP A 35 -37.31 17.35 6.24
N GLY A 36 -37.07 17.62 7.53
CA GLY A 36 -35.99 18.48 7.97
C GLY A 36 -34.64 17.97 7.47
N ASP A 37 -34.02 18.72 6.56
CA ASP A 37 -32.61 18.61 6.23
C ASP A 37 -31.78 18.86 7.50
N LYS A 38 -31.61 17.80 8.30
CA LYS A 38 -30.69 17.77 9.44
C LYS A 38 -29.28 17.74 8.87
N GLY A 39 -28.78 18.91 8.48
CA GLY A 39 -27.37 19.07 8.11
C GLY A 39 -26.46 18.70 9.28
N PHE A 40 -25.33 18.06 8.98
CA PHE A 40 -24.27 17.84 9.96
C PHE A 40 -23.86 19.17 10.57
N THR A 41 -23.78 19.23 11.89
CA THR A 41 -23.30 20.42 12.57
C THR A 41 -21.79 20.54 12.35
N LEU A 42 -21.27 21.77 12.22
CA LEU A 42 -19.83 21.99 12.09
C LEU A 42 -19.05 21.45 13.31
N ILE A 43 -19.69 21.43 14.48
CA ILE A 43 -19.10 20.89 15.71
C ILE A 43 -18.98 19.36 15.67
N GLU A 44 -19.92 18.64 15.05
CA GLU A 44 -19.83 17.19 14.85
C GLU A 44 -18.65 16.82 13.94
N LEU A 45 -18.44 17.55 12.85
CA LEU A 45 -17.28 17.31 12.00
C LEU A 45 -15.98 17.74 12.67
N LEU A 46 -15.99 18.80 13.48
CA LEU A 46 -14.82 19.27 14.21
C LEU A 46 -14.30 18.25 15.22
N VAL A 47 -15.17 17.64 16.03
CA VAL A 47 -14.72 16.65 17.02
C VAL A 47 -14.18 15.38 16.34
N VAL A 48 -14.75 14.98 15.19
CA VAL A 48 -14.29 13.81 14.44
C VAL A 48 -12.89 14.03 13.88
N VAL A 49 -12.61 15.19 13.27
CA VAL A 49 -11.27 15.47 12.73
C VAL A 49 -10.21 15.57 13.83
N ILE A 50 -10.59 16.02 15.04
CA ILE A 50 -9.70 16.02 16.21
C ILE A 50 -9.37 14.59 16.64
N ILE A 51 -10.38 13.72 16.76
CA ILE A 51 -10.17 12.33 17.18
C ILE A 51 -9.30 11.58 16.16
N ILE A 52 -9.62 11.66 14.86
CA ILE A 52 -8.78 11.01 13.83
C ILE A 52 -7.37 11.63 13.78
N GLY A 53 -7.22 12.92 14.08
CA GLY A 53 -5.93 13.59 14.16
C GLY A 53 -5.04 13.02 15.27
N ILE A 54 -5.61 12.79 16.46
CA ILE A 54 -4.90 12.16 17.58
C ILE A 54 -4.50 10.71 17.24
N LEU A 55 -5.42 9.94 16.65
CA LEU A 55 -5.14 8.56 16.25
C LEU A 55 -4.06 8.49 15.16
N ALA A 56 -4.13 9.36 14.15
CA ALA A 56 -3.16 9.41 13.05
C ALA A 56 -1.75 9.77 13.55
N ALA A 57 -1.64 10.72 14.50
CA ALA A 57 -0.35 11.13 15.05
C ALA A 57 0.42 9.97 15.69
N ILE A 58 -0.28 9.04 16.37
CA ILE A 58 0.34 7.85 16.97
C ILE A 58 0.51 6.73 15.92
N ALA A 59 -0.47 6.52 15.05
CA ALA A 59 -0.49 5.41 14.11
C ALA A 59 0.56 5.52 13.00
N ILE A 60 0.81 6.73 12.46
CA ILE A 60 1.73 6.93 11.34
C ILE A 60 3.17 6.48 11.66
N PRO A 61 3.84 6.95 12.74
CA PRO A 61 5.22 6.53 13.00
C PRO A 61 5.35 5.02 13.26
N VAL A 62 4.37 4.41 13.95
CA VAL A 62 4.33 2.96 14.19
C VAL A 62 4.18 2.20 12.87
N TYR A 63 3.25 2.63 12.01
CA TYR A 63 3.01 2.02 10.71
C TYR A 63 4.25 2.08 9.81
N LEU A 64 4.97 3.22 9.79
CA LEU A 64 6.21 3.36 9.03
C LEU A 64 7.31 2.40 9.55
N GLY A 65 7.42 2.23 10.86
CA GLY A 65 8.35 1.27 11.46
C GLY A 65 8.04 -0.20 11.08
N VAL A 66 6.76 -0.58 11.10
CA VAL A 66 6.31 -1.92 10.69
C VAL A 66 6.54 -2.15 9.20
N GLN A 67 6.24 -1.15 8.36
CA GLN A 67 6.48 -1.24 6.93
C GLN A 67 7.97 -1.42 6.62
N ASN A 68 8.84 -0.65 7.28
CA ASN A 68 10.29 -0.77 7.14
C ASN A 68 10.79 -2.14 7.59
N SER A 69 10.28 -2.66 8.72
CA SER A 69 10.63 -4.00 9.21
C SER A 69 10.17 -5.11 8.27
N SER A 70 9.01 -4.95 7.64
CA SER A 70 8.48 -5.91 6.65
C SER A 70 9.32 -5.93 5.38
N LYS A 71 9.75 -4.76 4.90
CA LYS A 71 10.65 -4.66 3.75
C LYS A 71 12.02 -5.28 4.05
N ASP A 72 12.57 -5.03 5.23
CA ASP A 72 13.82 -5.64 5.68
C ASP A 72 13.71 -7.17 5.82
N ALA A 73 12.58 -7.68 6.31
CA ALA A 73 12.31 -9.11 6.38
C ALA A 73 12.25 -9.75 4.98
N GLY A 74 11.69 -9.04 3.99
CA GLY A 74 11.73 -9.44 2.58
C GLY A 74 13.16 -9.62 2.07
N VAL A 75 14.03 -8.63 2.29
CA VAL A 75 15.45 -8.72 1.90
C VAL A 75 16.16 -9.91 2.56
N LYS A 76 15.91 -10.16 3.85
CA LYS A 76 16.47 -11.32 4.55
C LYS A 76 15.98 -12.65 3.96
N SER A 77 14.70 -12.73 3.60
CA SER A 77 14.14 -13.91 2.94
C SER A 77 14.77 -14.13 1.56
N ASP A 78 14.89 -13.08 0.76
CA ASP A 78 15.52 -13.14 -0.56
C ASP A 78 16.99 -13.62 -0.44
N LEU A 79 17.75 -13.16 0.56
CA LEU A 79 19.11 -13.64 0.83
C LEU A 79 19.15 -15.13 1.21
N GLY A 80 18.18 -15.60 2.00
CA GLY A 80 18.04 -17.02 2.33
C GLY A 80 17.76 -17.87 1.08
N ASN A 81 16.84 -17.42 0.23
CA ASN A 81 16.53 -18.07 -1.04
C ASN A 81 17.73 -18.09 -1.98
N ALA A 82 18.46 -16.98 -2.08
CA ALA A 82 19.68 -16.88 -2.88
C ALA A 82 20.79 -17.81 -2.41
N LYS A 83 20.96 -17.98 -1.09
CA LYS A 83 21.85 -18.99 -0.53
C LYS A 83 21.44 -20.39 -0.97
N THR A 84 20.18 -20.76 -0.81
CA THR A 84 19.68 -22.08 -1.24
C THR A 84 19.89 -22.29 -2.75
N ALA A 85 19.63 -21.27 -3.57
CA ALA A 85 19.82 -21.34 -5.01
C ALA A 85 21.30 -21.52 -5.41
N LEU A 86 22.23 -20.83 -4.74
CA LEU A 86 23.67 -21.02 -4.99
C LEU A 86 24.16 -22.40 -4.54
N THR A 87 23.69 -22.90 -3.41
CA THR A 87 24.03 -24.26 -2.95
C THR A 87 23.47 -25.33 -3.88
N ALA A 88 22.26 -25.14 -4.41
CA ALA A 88 21.69 -26.02 -5.43
C ALA A 88 22.49 -25.97 -6.73
N TYR A 89 22.88 -24.78 -7.19
CA TYR A 89 23.76 -24.62 -8.35
C TYR A 89 25.10 -25.34 -8.15
N GLN A 90 25.72 -25.18 -6.98
CA GLN A 90 27.00 -25.82 -6.64
C GLN A 90 26.90 -27.34 -6.69
N THR A 91 25.77 -27.90 -6.24
CA THR A 91 25.50 -29.33 -6.29
C THR A 91 25.44 -29.85 -7.72
N ASP A 92 24.82 -29.10 -8.64
CA ASP A 92 24.66 -29.49 -10.05
C ASP A 92 25.92 -29.28 -10.90
N ASN A 93 26.73 -28.26 -10.59
CA ASN A 93 27.85 -27.81 -11.44
C ASN A 93 29.23 -28.04 -10.81
N ALA A 94 29.28 -28.69 -9.64
CA ALA A 94 30.49 -28.94 -8.85
C ALA A 94 31.32 -27.67 -8.55
N GLY A 95 30.66 -26.51 -8.48
CA GLY A 95 31.29 -25.20 -8.31
C GLY A 95 30.28 -24.05 -8.39
N PHE A 96 30.74 -22.83 -8.09
CA PHE A 96 29.88 -21.64 -8.13
C PHE A 96 29.87 -20.98 -9.53
N PRO A 97 28.84 -20.18 -9.85
CA PRO A 97 28.85 -19.40 -11.08
C PRO A 97 30.02 -18.40 -11.07
N THR A 98 30.60 -18.14 -12.24
CA THR A 98 31.68 -17.16 -12.37
C THR A 98 31.11 -15.74 -12.26
N MET A 99 31.46 -15.03 -11.20
CA MET A 99 30.97 -13.68 -10.90
C MET A 99 32.08 -12.83 -10.30
N ALA A 100 32.17 -11.55 -10.66
CA ALA A 100 33.04 -10.61 -9.99
C ALA A 100 32.44 -10.19 -8.63
N ALA A 101 33.29 -9.70 -7.73
CA ALA A 101 32.81 -9.09 -6.50
C ALA A 101 31.97 -7.83 -6.83
N GLY A 102 30.78 -7.74 -6.26
CA GLY A 102 29.83 -6.66 -6.47
C GLY A 102 28.77 -6.96 -7.52
N ASP A 103 28.92 -8.03 -8.30
CA ASP A 103 27.93 -8.43 -9.30
C ASP A 103 26.61 -8.84 -8.66
N ALA A 104 25.51 -8.53 -9.34
CA ALA A 104 24.18 -8.95 -8.92
C ALA A 104 23.95 -10.42 -9.26
N LEU A 105 23.44 -11.18 -8.30
CA LEU A 105 22.95 -12.54 -8.53
C LEU A 105 21.58 -12.47 -9.21
N THR A 106 21.48 -13.11 -10.37
CA THR A 106 20.26 -13.15 -11.20
C THR A 106 20.00 -14.55 -11.72
N ALA A 107 18.87 -14.76 -12.39
CA ALA A 107 18.62 -16.03 -13.08
C ALA A 107 19.68 -16.33 -14.15
N SER A 108 20.24 -15.30 -14.81
CA SER A 108 21.25 -15.50 -15.85
C SER A 108 22.60 -15.93 -15.31
N THR A 109 22.97 -15.47 -14.11
CA THR A 109 24.18 -15.96 -13.44
C THR A 109 24.07 -17.45 -13.07
N LEU A 110 22.86 -17.99 -12.99
CA LEU A 110 22.59 -19.40 -12.73
C LEU A 110 22.25 -20.18 -14.03
N ASN A 111 22.84 -19.78 -15.16
CA ASN A 111 22.63 -20.42 -16.48
C ASN A 111 21.14 -20.47 -16.91
N ASN A 112 20.33 -19.50 -16.48
CA ASN A 112 18.89 -19.44 -16.76
C ASN A 112 18.10 -20.69 -16.30
N ARG A 113 18.64 -21.48 -15.37
CA ARG A 113 17.92 -22.60 -14.77
C ARG A 113 17.21 -22.15 -13.49
N ASP A 114 16.10 -22.82 -13.20
CA ASP A 114 15.35 -22.58 -11.97
C ASP A 114 15.98 -23.38 -10.82
N TYR A 115 16.73 -22.69 -9.97
CA TYR A 115 17.23 -23.19 -8.69
C TYR A 115 16.41 -22.66 -7.50
N GLY A 116 15.17 -22.21 -7.73
CA GLY A 116 14.33 -21.61 -6.70
C GLY A 116 14.75 -20.19 -6.31
N LEU A 117 15.48 -19.49 -7.19
CA LEU A 117 15.87 -18.09 -6.96
C LEU A 117 14.66 -17.17 -7.14
N THR A 118 13.99 -16.87 -6.04
CA THR A 118 12.94 -15.85 -5.99
C THR A 118 13.50 -14.57 -5.37
N LEU A 119 13.63 -13.53 -6.19
CA LEU A 119 14.00 -12.18 -5.78
C LEU A 119 12.72 -11.36 -5.79
N ALA A 120 12.03 -11.29 -4.65
CA ALA A 120 10.74 -10.60 -4.54
C ALA A 120 10.92 -9.07 -4.51
N SER A 121 11.65 -8.49 -5.47
CA SER A 121 11.85 -7.05 -5.67
C SER A 121 12.30 -6.23 -4.43
N ALA A 122 12.73 -6.86 -3.33
CA ALA A 122 13.02 -6.17 -2.08
C ALA A 122 14.44 -5.58 -2.02
N GLY A 123 15.37 -6.06 -2.87
CA GLY A 123 16.71 -5.49 -3.02
C GLY A 123 17.54 -6.30 -4.02
N THR A 124 18.57 -5.67 -4.59
CA THR A 124 19.57 -6.38 -5.41
C THR A 124 20.47 -7.18 -4.47
N ILE A 125 20.58 -8.49 -4.72
CA ILE A 125 21.52 -9.36 -4.02
C ILE A 125 22.82 -9.36 -4.80
N ASN A 126 23.91 -9.03 -4.13
CA ASN A 126 25.22 -8.93 -4.75
C ASN A 126 26.18 -9.92 -4.07
N THR A 127 27.19 -10.37 -4.79
CA THR A 127 28.30 -11.13 -4.22
C THR A 127 29.33 -10.16 -3.62
N ASN A 128 29.86 -10.44 -2.43
CA ASN A 128 30.98 -9.65 -1.89
C ASN A 128 32.34 -10.21 -2.34
N THR A 129 32.38 -11.50 -2.61
CA THR A 129 33.58 -12.22 -3.06
C THR A 129 33.40 -12.62 -4.51
N ALA A 130 34.49 -12.59 -5.28
CA ALA A 130 34.46 -13.21 -6.60
C ALA A 130 34.17 -14.72 -6.47
N LEU A 131 33.24 -15.19 -7.29
CA LEU A 131 32.85 -16.60 -7.35
C LEU A 131 33.38 -17.20 -8.66
N THR A 132 33.82 -18.44 -8.58
CA THR A 132 34.28 -19.25 -9.71
C THR A 132 33.94 -20.70 -9.44
N ALA A 133 34.09 -21.56 -10.45
CA ALA A 133 33.91 -23.00 -10.29
C ALA A 133 34.81 -23.62 -9.20
N SER A 134 35.94 -22.99 -8.84
CA SER A 134 36.86 -23.46 -7.81
C SER A 134 36.71 -22.75 -6.46
N SER A 135 35.76 -21.81 -6.32
CA SER A 135 35.59 -21.08 -5.05
C SER A 135 35.11 -22.03 -3.95
N ALA A 136 35.77 -22.00 -2.80
CA ALA A 136 35.46 -22.86 -1.65
C ALA A 136 34.40 -22.28 -0.70
N ALA A 137 34.03 -21.01 -0.88
CA ALA A 137 33.03 -20.31 -0.09
C ALA A 137 32.40 -19.18 -0.90
N PHE A 138 31.19 -18.78 -0.52
CA PHE A 138 30.54 -17.58 -1.03
C PHE A 138 30.11 -16.64 0.08
N CYS A 139 29.99 -15.37 -0.29
CA CYS A 139 29.27 -14.40 0.51
C CYS A 139 28.38 -13.52 -0.34
N LEU A 140 27.11 -13.49 0.04
CA LEU A 140 26.10 -12.63 -0.54
C LEU A 140 25.74 -11.51 0.41
N TYR A 141 25.42 -10.35 -0.13
CA TYR A 141 24.91 -9.23 0.62
C TYR A 141 23.82 -8.47 -0.13
N ALA A 142 22.98 -7.78 0.62
CA ALA A 142 21.99 -6.86 0.09
C ALA A 142 21.84 -5.67 1.04
N ALA A 143 21.58 -4.50 0.49
CA ALA A 143 21.21 -3.33 1.29
C ALA A 143 19.80 -3.53 1.87
N ALA A 144 19.59 -3.12 3.11
CA ALA A 144 18.27 -3.01 3.70
C ALA A 144 17.45 -1.98 2.91
N LYS A 145 16.14 -2.20 2.83
CA LYS A 145 15.24 -1.30 2.12
C LYS A 145 14.77 -0.15 3.01
N SER A 146 14.80 -0.35 4.33
CA SER A 146 14.48 0.69 5.32
C SER A 146 15.53 1.79 5.40
N ASP A 147 16.82 1.45 5.21
CA ASP A 147 17.94 2.37 5.32
C ASP A 147 19.08 1.92 4.38
N PRO A 148 19.56 2.78 3.46
CA PRO A 148 20.67 2.44 2.56
C PRO A 148 22.00 2.14 3.28
N ASN A 149 22.14 2.50 4.56
CA ASN A 149 23.34 2.28 5.35
C ASN A 149 23.35 0.96 6.12
N LYS A 150 22.22 0.25 6.12
CA LYS A 150 22.09 -1.04 6.79
C LYS A 150 22.19 -2.14 5.75
N PHE A 151 22.99 -3.17 6.05
CA PHE A 151 23.22 -4.27 5.13
C PHE A 151 22.92 -5.61 5.80
N TYR A 152 22.42 -6.53 5.00
CA TYR A 152 22.26 -7.93 5.36
C TYR A 152 23.21 -8.77 4.52
N TRP A 153 23.76 -9.83 5.10
CA TRP A 153 24.66 -10.72 4.40
C TRP A 153 24.49 -12.15 4.87
N VAL A 154 24.92 -13.09 4.03
CA VAL A 154 24.86 -14.52 4.29
C VAL A 154 26.07 -15.20 3.67
N THR A 155 26.60 -16.21 4.35
CA THR A 155 27.69 -17.04 3.85
C THR A 155 27.22 -18.49 3.74
N GLU A 156 28.07 -19.35 3.19
CA GLU A 156 27.81 -20.79 3.11
C GLU A 156 27.53 -21.41 4.50
N THR A 157 28.31 -21.05 5.52
CA THR A 157 28.21 -21.64 6.86
C THR A 157 27.23 -20.93 7.78
N ASN A 158 27.07 -19.60 7.64
CA ASN A 158 26.27 -18.79 8.56
C ASN A 158 24.87 -18.47 8.01
N GLY A 159 23.93 -18.15 8.91
CA GLY A 159 22.62 -17.61 8.56
C GLY A 159 22.67 -16.12 8.20
N VAL A 160 21.53 -15.57 7.80
CA VAL A 160 21.42 -14.16 7.42
C VAL A 160 21.68 -13.25 8.62
N SER A 161 22.74 -12.46 8.55
CA SER A 161 23.20 -11.55 9.60
C SER A 161 23.15 -10.10 9.13
N SER A 162 23.19 -9.14 10.07
CA SER A 162 23.14 -7.71 9.77
C SER A 162 24.44 -6.99 10.14
N ALA A 163 24.85 -5.99 9.36
CA ALA A 163 25.99 -5.12 9.64
C ALA A 163 25.68 -3.65 9.26
N ALA A 164 26.38 -2.70 9.89
CA ALA A 164 26.32 -1.27 9.58
C ALA A 164 27.64 -0.84 8.90
N LEU A 165 27.54 -0.42 7.62
CA LEU A 165 28.49 0.21 6.66
C LEU A 165 30.02 -0.10 6.63
N PRO A 166 30.70 0.02 5.45
CA PRO A 166 30.24 0.17 4.06
C PRO A 166 30.69 -1.00 3.13
N LYS A 167 30.13 -1.04 1.90
CA LYS A 167 30.57 -1.93 0.79
C LYS A 167 32.10 -1.99 0.73
N GLY A 168 32.67 -3.18 0.93
CA GLY A 168 34.11 -3.43 0.80
C GLY A 168 34.89 -3.56 2.12
N ASP A 169 34.28 -3.33 3.28
CA ASP A 169 34.98 -3.55 4.56
C ASP A 169 35.14 -5.05 4.87
N ALA A 170 36.34 -5.42 5.30
CA ALA A 170 36.74 -6.77 5.72
C ALA A 170 35.96 -7.35 6.93
N LYS A 171 34.88 -6.69 7.36
CA LYS A 171 33.94 -7.18 8.40
C LYS A 171 32.71 -7.88 7.82
N PHE A 172 32.42 -7.68 6.54
CA PHE A 172 31.42 -8.48 5.84
C PHE A 172 31.98 -9.88 5.65
N CYS A 173 31.16 -10.92 5.88
CA CYS A 173 31.53 -12.29 5.54
C CYS A 173 32.69 -12.90 6.35
N LYS A 174 32.87 -12.47 7.61
CA LYS A 174 33.76 -13.18 8.55
C LYS A 174 33.06 -14.40 9.16
#